data_AF-A0A6J1NZI9-F1
#
_entry.id   AF-A0A6J1NZI9-F1
#
_cell.length_a   1.000
_cell.length_b   1.000
_cell.length_c   1.000
_cell.angle_alpha   90.00
_cell.angle_beta   90.00
_cell.angle_gamma   90.00
#
_symmetry.space_group_name_H-M   'P 1'
#
loop_
_entity.id
_entity.type
_entity.pdbx_description
1 polymer ?
#
loop_
_entity_poly.entity_id
_entity_poly.type
_entity_poly.pdbx_seq_one_letter_code
_entity_poly.pdbx_strand_id
1 'polypeptide(L)'
;MAVPLGGNVKGRQGKRRPAVGVETSAPVGKKGRSADVGALKLPSHGYPTEHPFNKDGYRYILAEPDPHAPFRQEFDESNEWSGKPIPGWLYRSLCPGIVLLALHDRAPQLKIAEDRLAVTGEKGYCMVRATHGVSRGTWYWEATVEEMPEGAATRLGWGRRYANLQAPLGYDKFGYSWRSRKGTRFHESRGKHYSAGYGEGDTLGFLVVLPDSASTKYTPNTYKDRPLVKFKSHLYYEDKDNIQESLNNLKLLPGSQILYFKNGVCQGAAFTDVYQGCYYPTVSLHRNSTVSVNFGPNFKFPPPADYNYRPMSEKAEEAICEQTMADLLFLSENEGKLRLDTFNL
;
A
#
# COMPACT_ATOMS: atom_id res chain seq x y z
N MET A 1 43.16 -55.74 -2.29
CA MET A 1 42.50 -57.01 -1.91
C MET A 1 41.00 -56.83 -2.08
N ALA A 2 40.39 -57.78 -2.79
CA ALA A 2 38.98 -57.87 -3.16
C ALA A 2 38.09 -58.28 -1.94
N VAL A 3 36.90 -57.67 -1.72
CA VAL A 3 35.50 -58.17 -2.02
C VAL A 3 34.98 -59.20 -0.98
N PRO A 4 33.66 -59.47 -0.70
CA PRO A 4 32.32 -58.90 -1.05
C PRO A 4 31.41 -58.65 0.21
N LEU A 5 30.18 -58.12 0.14
CA LEU A 5 28.85 -58.77 -0.05
C LEU A 5 27.79 -57.67 0.29
N GLY A 6 26.58 -57.52 -0.23
CA GLY A 6 25.64 -58.34 -0.99
C GLY A 6 24.22 -57.86 -0.61
N GLY A 7 23.23 -57.89 -1.51
CA GLY A 7 21.81 -57.80 -1.12
C GLY A 7 20.91 -56.93 -2.00
N ASN A 8 20.28 -57.55 -2.99
CA ASN A 8 19.27 -57.02 -3.90
C ASN A 8 17.88 -57.40 -3.38
N VAL A 9 16.93 -56.47 -3.20
CA VAL A 9 15.49 -56.80 -3.10
C VAL A 9 14.62 -55.74 -3.80
N LYS A 10 14.00 -56.15 -4.91
CA LYS A 10 12.92 -55.44 -5.61
C LYS A 10 11.59 -55.63 -4.87
N GLY A 11 10.77 -54.56 -4.78
CA GLY A 11 9.42 -54.61 -4.23
C GLY A 11 8.38 -53.76 -4.99
N ARG A 12 7.63 -54.44 -5.87
CA ARG A 12 6.25 -54.20 -6.34
C ARG A 12 5.80 -52.85 -6.92
N GLN A 13 5.64 -52.87 -8.25
CA GLN A 13 4.68 -52.05 -9.01
C GLN A 13 3.23 -52.42 -8.66
N GLY A 14 2.37 -51.42 -8.46
CA GLY A 14 0.92 -51.54 -8.49
C GLY A 14 0.35 -50.69 -9.62
N LYS A 15 0.03 -51.32 -10.76
CA LYS A 15 -0.74 -50.71 -11.85
C LYS A 15 -2.23 -50.68 -11.48
N ARG A 16 -2.88 -49.52 -11.55
CA ARG A 16 -4.36 -49.43 -11.62
C ARG A 16 -4.76 -48.98 -13.03
N ARG A 17 -5.58 -49.81 -13.67
CA ARG A 17 -6.24 -49.57 -14.97
C ARG A 17 -7.37 -48.54 -14.82
N PRO A 18 -7.66 -47.71 -15.84
CA PRO A 18 -8.85 -46.87 -15.85
C PRO A 18 -10.08 -47.67 -16.31
N ALA A 19 -11.21 -47.47 -15.62
CA ALA A 19 -12.51 -47.99 -16.05
C ALA A 19 -13.16 -47.02 -17.03
N VAL A 20 -13.57 -47.54 -18.18
CA VAL A 20 -14.33 -46.86 -19.23
C VAL A 20 -15.82 -47.06 -18.94
N GLY A 21 -16.58 -45.97 -18.87
CA GLY A 21 -18.03 -45.97 -18.89
C GLY A 21 -18.48 -44.87 -19.83
N VAL A 22 -19.08 -45.26 -20.96
CA VAL A 22 -19.65 -44.38 -21.99
C VAL A 22 -21.16 -44.38 -21.79
N GLU A 23 -21.75 -43.22 -21.52
CA GLU A 23 -23.10 -42.90 -22.00
C GLU A 23 -23.17 -41.41 -22.38
N THR A 24 -24.00 -41.17 -23.38
CA THR A 24 -24.00 -40.09 -24.37
C THR A 24 -24.79 -38.86 -23.95
N SER A 25 -24.25 -37.66 -24.17
CA SER A 25 -25.01 -36.49 -24.66
C SER A 25 -24.06 -35.35 -25.08
N ALA A 26 -24.35 -34.75 -26.23
CA ALA A 26 -23.56 -33.68 -26.87
C ALA A 26 -23.66 -32.33 -26.11
N PRO A 27 -22.67 -31.43 -26.23
CA PRO A 27 -22.56 -30.26 -25.37
C PRO A 27 -23.41 -29.08 -25.88
N VAL A 28 -24.23 -28.51 -25.00
CA VAL A 28 -24.80 -27.17 -25.18
C VAL A 28 -23.86 -26.17 -24.54
N GLY A 29 -23.31 -25.28 -25.36
CA GLY A 29 -22.33 -24.27 -24.96
C GLY A 29 -22.84 -23.34 -23.87
N LYS A 30 -22.16 -23.37 -22.72
CA LYS A 30 -22.09 -22.21 -21.82
C LYS A 30 -20.71 -21.61 -21.97
N LYS A 31 -20.65 -20.35 -22.44
CA LYS A 31 -19.46 -19.49 -22.39
C LYS A 31 -18.94 -19.51 -20.96
N GLY A 32 -17.92 -20.32 -20.72
CA GLY A 32 -17.15 -20.28 -19.48
C GLY A 32 -16.42 -18.95 -19.44
N ARG A 33 -16.62 -18.20 -18.36
CA ARG A 33 -15.65 -17.18 -17.95
C ARG A 33 -14.28 -17.84 -17.97
N SER A 34 -13.36 -17.31 -18.76
CA SER A 34 -11.95 -17.65 -18.65
C SER A 34 -11.57 -17.47 -17.20
N ALA A 35 -11.37 -18.57 -16.49
CA ALA A 35 -10.76 -18.53 -15.18
C ALA A 35 -9.36 -17.93 -15.40
N ASP A 36 -9.05 -16.90 -14.64
CA ASP A 36 -7.75 -16.24 -14.62
C ASP A 36 -6.75 -17.24 -13.99
N VAL A 37 -6.08 -18.06 -14.82
CA VAL A 37 -5.36 -19.28 -14.37
C VAL A 37 -4.02 -18.96 -13.66
N GLY A 38 -3.61 -17.70 -13.57
CA GLY A 38 -2.29 -17.34 -13.01
C GLY A 38 -2.30 -16.62 -11.66
N ALA A 39 -3.40 -16.00 -11.25
CA ALA A 39 -3.43 -15.15 -10.06
C ALA A 39 -3.73 -15.98 -8.80
N LEU A 40 -2.74 -16.12 -7.91
CA LEU A 40 -2.98 -16.65 -6.58
C LEU A 40 -4.00 -15.75 -5.87
N LYS A 41 -5.12 -16.36 -5.47
CA LYS A 41 -6.20 -15.64 -4.80
C LYS A 41 -5.70 -15.09 -3.47
N LEU A 42 -5.73 -13.77 -3.32
CA LEU A 42 -5.39 -13.11 -2.06
C LEU A 42 -6.40 -13.52 -0.97
N PRO A 43 -5.98 -13.50 0.31
CA PRO A 43 -6.90 -13.61 1.44
C PRO A 43 -8.04 -12.59 1.36
N SER A 44 -9.13 -12.84 2.09
CA SER A 44 -10.30 -11.93 2.15
C SER A 44 -9.93 -10.50 2.53
N HIS A 45 -8.89 -10.32 3.35
CA HIS A 45 -8.38 -9.01 3.75
C HIS A 45 -7.48 -8.33 2.70
N GLY A 46 -7.34 -8.89 1.48
CA GLY A 46 -6.76 -8.23 0.31
C GLY A 46 -5.25 -8.03 0.33
N TYR A 47 -4.50 -8.81 1.13
CA TYR A 47 -3.03 -8.78 1.14
C TYR A 47 -2.48 -10.13 1.64
N PRO A 48 -1.25 -10.55 1.30
CA PRO A 48 -0.65 -11.76 1.87
C PRO A 48 -0.41 -11.63 3.39
N THR A 49 -0.78 -12.65 4.16
CA THR A 49 -0.57 -12.71 5.63
C THR A 49 0.91 -12.59 5.98
N GLU A 50 1.76 -13.21 5.18
CA GLU A 50 3.21 -13.07 5.25
C GLU A 50 3.72 -12.37 4.00
N HIS A 51 4.51 -11.31 4.23
CA HIS A 51 5.07 -10.47 3.19
C HIS A 51 6.44 -9.97 3.65
N PRO A 52 7.34 -9.64 2.71
CA PRO A 52 8.61 -9.02 3.06
C PRO A 52 8.35 -7.60 3.58
N PHE A 53 8.93 -7.27 4.73
CA PHE A 53 8.94 -5.90 5.26
C PHE A 53 10.03 -5.08 4.59
N ASN A 54 9.79 -3.78 4.42
CA ASN A 54 10.79 -2.84 3.95
C ASN A 54 12.02 -2.85 4.89
N LYS A 55 13.20 -3.16 4.35
CA LYS A 55 14.45 -3.29 5.11
C LYS A 55 15.65 -2.89 4.26
N ASP A 56 16.76 -2.54 4.90
CA ASP A 56 18.05 -2.27 4.24
C ASP A 56 17.99 -1.25 3.09
N GLY A 57 17.04 -0.30 3.15
CA GLY A 57 16.83 0.68 2.10
C GLY A 57 16.14 0.13 0.85
N TYR A 58 15.43 -1.00 0.95
CA TYR A 58 14.59 -1.54 -0.10
C TYR A 58 13.13 -1.59 0.34
N ARG A 59 12.24 -1.39 -0.65
CA ARG A 59 10.81 -1.62 -0.51
C ARG A 59 10.35 -2.74 -1.41
N TYR A 60 9.37 -3.45 -0.88
CA TYR A 60 8.72 -4.55 -1.57
C TYR A 60 7.28 -4.19 -1.88
N ILE A 61 6.98 -4.06 -3.16
CA ILE A 61 5.66 -3.66 -3.65
C ILE A 61 5.00 -4.88 -4.25
N LEU A 62 3.92 -5.34 -3.65
CA LEU A 62 3.20 -6.53 -4.13
C LEU A 62 2.78 -6.34 -5.59
N ALA A 63 3.13 -7.31 -6.43
CA ALA A 63 2.85 -7.30 -7.85
C ALA A 63 1.74 -8.29 -8.19
N GLU A 64 0.92 -7.90 -9.17
CA GLU A 64 -0.10 -8.75 -9.78
C GLU A 64 0.15 -8.87 -11.29
N PRO A 65 -0.25 -9.99 -11.91
CA PRO A 65 -0.34 -10.13 -13.36
C PRO A 65 -0.90 -8.87 -14.04
N ASP A 66 -0.19 -8.32 -15.03
CA ASP A 66 -0.78 -7.27 -15.88
C ASP A 66 -1.52 -7.93 -17.06
N PRO A 67 -2.84 -7.74 -17.19
CA PRO A 67 -3.62 -8.33 -18.27
C PRO A 67 -3.35 -7.69 -19.64
N HIS A 68 -2.72 -6.51 -19.70
CA HIS A 68 -2.43 -5.80 -20.96
C HIS A 68 -0.97 -5.96 -21.39
N ALA A 69 -0.13 -6.64 -20.60
CA ALA A 69 1.27 -6.80 -20.93
C ALA A 69 1.44 -7.68 -22.19
N PRO A 70 2.27 -7.26 -23.15
CA PRO A 70 2.54 -8.04 -24.35
C PRO A 70 3.34 -9.31 -24.00
N PHE A 71 3.21 -10.35 -24.83
CA PHE A 71 3.92 -11.62 -24.71
C PHE A 71 3.61 -12.42 -23.42
N ARG A 72 2.54 -12.06 -22.70
CA ARG A 72 2.16 -12.74 -21.47
C ARG A 72 1.79 -14.21 -21.69
N GLN A 73 0.97 -14.49 -22.70
CA GLN A 73 0.57 -15.85 -23.02
C GLN A 73 1.79 -16.71 -23.40
N GLU A 74 2.71 -16.17 -24.20
CA GLU A 74 3.95 -16.85 -24.59
C GLU A 74 4.85 -17.15 -23.39
N PHE A 75 4.93 -16.23 -22.43
CA PHE A 75 5.66 -16.45 -21.18
C PHE A 75 5.04 -17.57 -20.34
N ASP A 76 3.71 -17.56 -20.18
CA ASP A 76 2.99 -18.55 -19.36
C ASP A 76 3.02 -19.97 -20.00
N GLU A 77 3.06 -20.07 -21.33
CA GLU A 77 3.08 -21.35 -22.07
C GLU A 77 4.50 -21.93 -22.28
N SER A 78 5.55 -21.11 -22.13
CA SER A 78 6.92 -21.52 -22.42
C SER A 78 7.63 -22.13 -21.20
N ASN A 79 8.00 -23.41 -21.33
CA ASN A 79 8.79 -24.11 -20.32
C ASN A 79 10.22 -23.56 -20.17
N GLU A 80 10.72 -22.80 -21.15
CA GLU A 80 12.08 -22.24 -21.17
C GLU A 80 12.30 -21.11 -20.17
N TRP A 81 11.23 -20.55 -19.60
CA TRP A 81 11.27 -19.49 -18.58
C TRP A 81 11.33 -20.01 -17.15
N SER A 82 11.28 -21.33 -16.97
CA SER A 82 11.41 -21.97 -15.67
C SER A 82 12.77 -21.63 -15.03
N GLY A 83 12.75 -20.86 -13.95
CA GLY A 83 13.96 -20.48 -13.20
C GLY A 83 14.72 -19.26 -13.75
N LYS A 84 14.26 -18.63 -14.83
CA LYS A 84 14.81 -17.36 -15.33
C LYS A 84 14.21 -16.15 -14.59
N PRO A 85 14.89 -14.99 -14.58
CA PRO A 85 14.31 -13.75 -14.09
C PRO A 85 12.98 -13.43 -14.80
N ILE A 86 11.99 -12.99 -14.04
CA ILE A 86 10.67 -12.64 -14.58
C ILE A 86 10.72 -11.20 -15.08
N PRO A 87 10.34 -10.92 -16.34
CA PRO A 87 10.27 -9.56 -16.84
C PRO A 87 9.25 -8.71 -16.06
N GLY A 88 9.71 -7.56 -15.55
CA GLY A 88 8.89 -6.67 -14.72
C GLY A 88 7.62 -6.19 -15.44
N TRP A 89 7.71 -5.86 -16.74
CA TRP A 89 6.57 -5.33 -17.49
C TRP A 89 5.37 -6.27 -17.62
N LEU A 90 5.55 -7.58 -17.39
CA LEU A 90 4.47 -8.59 -17.37
C LEU A 90 3.54 -8.47 -16.16
N TYR A 91 3.94 -7.66 -15.18
CA TYR A 91 3.23 -7.44 -13.93
C TYR A 91 2.96 -5.95 -13.73
N ARG A 92 2.17 -5.62 -12.72
CA ARG A 92 1.91 -4.27 -12.24
C ARG A 92 1.77 -4.27 -10.74
N SER A 93 1.93 -3.12 -10.09
CA SER A 93 1.73 -3.03 -8.64
C SER A 93 0.28 -3.34 -8.30
N LEU A 94 0.03 -4.09 -7.22
CA LEU A 94 -1.32 -4.25 -6.69
C LEU A 94 -1.88 -2.88 -6.28
N CYS A 95 -3.05 -2.52 -6.81
CA CYS A 95 -3.80 -1.34 -6.39
C CYS A 95 -5.13 -1.78 -5.75
N PRO A 96 -5.25 -1.72 -4.40
CA PRO A 96 -6.48 -2.15 -3.74
C PRO A 96 -7.68 -1.30 -4.14
N GLY A 97 -8.84 -1.91 -4.42
CA GLY A 97 -10.08 -1.18 -4.75
C GLY A 97 -10.76 -0.47 -3.57
N ILE A 98 -10.12 -0.45 -2.39
CA ILE A 98 -10.62 0.20 -1.18
C ILE A 98 -9.45 0.79 -0.37
N VAL A 99 -9.71 1.93 0.27
CA VAL A 99 -8.75 2.55 1.19
C VAL A 99 -8.84 1.90 2.56
N LEU A 100 -7.72 1.35 3.04
CA LEU A 100 -7.58 0.63 4.30
C LEU A 100 -6.24 0.98 4.95
N LEU A 101 -6.01 0.57 6.20
CA LEU A 101 -4.65 0.57 6.77
C LEU A 101 -3.78 -0.46 6.05
N ALA A 102 -2.61 -0.05 5.58
CA ALA A 102 -1.72 -0.88 4.77
C ALA A 102 -0.98 -1.92 5.64
N LEU A 103 -1.10 -3.20 5.26
CA LEU A 103 -0.45 -4.28 6.00
C LEU A 103 1.07 -4.31 5.80
N HIS A 104 1.55 -3.88 4.63
CA HIS A 104 2.97 -3.81 4.27
C HIS A 104 3.65 -2.51 4.71
N ASP A 105 2.86 -1.47 4.99
CA ASP A 105 3.38 -0.12 5.26
C ASP A 105 3.10 0.31 6.70
N ARG A 106 3.56 -0.55 7.62
CA ARG A 106 3.40 -0.43 9.06
C ARG A 106 4.61 -0.94 9.82
N ALA A 107 4.77 -0.48 11.04
CA ALA A 107 5.68 -1.12 11.97
C ALA A 107 5.18 -2.54 12.32
N PRO A 108 6.06 -3.58 12.37
CA PRO A 108 5.64 -4.97 12.61
C PRO A 108 4.88 -5.18 13.92
N GLN A 109 5.21 -4.41 14.96
CA GLN A 109 4.60 -4.49 16.28
C GLN A 109 3.18 -3.92 16.40
N LEU A 110 2.69 -3.19 15.38
CA LEU A 110 1.31 -2.70 15.37
C LEU A 110 0.33 -3.86 15.12
N LYS A 111 -0.78 -3.86 15.86
CA LYS A 111 -1.87 -4.81 15.65
C LYS A 111 -2.96 -4.13 14.84
N ILE A 112 -3.22 -4.65 13.64
CA ILE A 112 -4.28 -4.16 12.75
C ILE A 112 -5.50 -5.06 12.95
N ALA A 113 -6.68 -4.46 13.05
CA ALA A 113 -7.95 -5.19 13.11
C ALA A 113 -8.19 -5.98 11.80
N GLU A 114 -9.05 -7.00 11.85
CA GLU A 114 -9.32 -7.87 10.70
C GLU A 114 -9.88 -7.11 9.49
N ASP A 115 -10.76 -6.13 9.75
CA ASP A 115 -11.32 -5.23 8.74
C ASP A 115 -10.35 -4.15 8.24
N ARG A 116 -9.16 -4.05 8.86
CA ARG A 116 -8.10 -3.07 8.58
C ARG A 116 -8.53 -1.61 8.73
N LEU A 117 -9.53 -1.35 9.57
CA LEU A 117 -10.03 -0.02 9.90
C LEU A 117 -9.74 0.39 11.35
N ALA A 118 -9.02 -0.43 12.11
CA ALA A 118 -8.50 -0.07 13.42
C ALA A 118 -7.06 -0.56 13.62
N VAL A 119 -6.32 0.16 14.46
CA VAL A 119 -4.95 -0.18 14.84
C VAL A 119 -4.71 0.07 16.32
N THR A 120 -4.03 -0.89 16.96
CA THR A 120 -3.62 -0.83 18.36
C THR A 120 -2.11 -0.84 18.48
N GLY A 121 -1.59 0.08 19.30
CA GLY A 121 -0.18 0.20 19.63
C GLY A 121 0.29 -0.80 20.70
N GLU A 122 1.59 -0.81 20.98
CA GLU A 122 2.17 -1.63 22.05
C GLU A 122 3.01 -0.86 23.05
N LYS A 123 4.34 -0.73 22.86
CA LYS A 123 5.24 -0.09 23.83
C LYS A 123 5.59 1.33 23.39
N GLY A 124 6.53 1.43 22.45
CA GLY A 124 7.02 2.70 21.93
C GLY A 124 6.14 3.29 20.83
N TYR A 125 6.53 4.46 20.35
CA TYR A 125 5.91 5.05 19.17
C TYR A 125 6.20 4.20 17.93
N CYS A 126 5.18 4.01 17.12
CA CYS A 126 5.30 3.48 15.78
C CYS A 126 4.10 3.95 14.94
N MET A 127 4.10 3.71 13.64
CA MET A 127 3.02 4.18 12.76
C MET A 127 2.64 3.16 11.67
N VAL A 128 1.45 3.39 11.13
CA VAL A 128 0.90 2.74 9.94
C VAL A 128 0.35 3.81 8.99
N ARG A 129 0.53 3.60 7.68
CA ARG A 129 -0.07 4.41 6.63
C ARG A 129 -1.28 3.71 6.01
N ALA A 130 -2.18 4.49 5.42
CA ALA A 130 -3.23 3.94 4.57
C ALA A 130 -2.66 3.41 3.24
N THR A 131 -3.44 2.58 2.54
CA THR A 131 -3.10 1.99 1.24
C THR A 131 -2.94 3.04 0.13
N HIS A 132 -3.60 4.18 0.26
CA HIS A 132 -3.64 5.23 -0.76
C HIS A 132 -3.13 6.55 -0.23
N GLY A 133 -2.52 7.32 -1.12
CA GLY A 133 -2.05 8.67 -0.85
C GLY A 133 -2.47 9.64 -1.96
N VAL A 134 -2.39 10.92 -1.64
CA VAL A 134 -2.86 12.04 -2.47
C VAL A 134 -1.72 13.01 -2.72
N SER A 135 -1.59 13.49 -3.95
CA SER A 135 -0.54 14.42 -4.37
C SER A 135 -1.06 15.78 -4.86
N ARG A 136 -2.38 15.91 -4.99
CA ARG A 136 -3.08 17.10 -5.50
C ARG A 136 -4.54 17.10 -5.06
N GLY A 137 -5.21 18.25 -5.13
CA GLY A 137 -6.59 18.45 -4.73
C GLY A 137 -6.78 18.57 -3.22
N THR A 138 -8.03 18.57 -2.79
CA THR A 138 -8.42 18.69 -1.37
C THR A 138 -9.05 17.40 -0.88
N TRP A 139 -8.49 16.81 0.17
CA TRP A 139 -8.87 15.48 0.65
C TRP A 139 -9.10 15.44 2.16
N TYR A 140 -10.01 14.58 2.60
CA TYR A 140 -10.40 14.44 4.00
C TYR A 140 -10.52 12.99 4.46
N TRP A 141 -10.14 12.73 5.71
CA TRP A 141 -10.41 11.49 6.42
C TRP A 141 -10.61 11.74 7.92
N GLU A 142 -11.19 10.78 8.63
CA GLU A 142 -11.41 10.82 10.08
C GLU A 142 -10.70 9.68 10.81
N ALA A 143 -10.40 9.92 12.08
CA ALA A 143 -9.98 8.90 13.03
C ALA A 143 -10.69 9.08 14.37
N THR A 144 -11.13 7.99 15.00
CA THR A 144 -11.66 8.03 16.37
C THR A 144 -10.67 7.38 17.33
N VAL A 145 -10.41 8.05 18.45
CA VAL A 145 -9.62 7.46 19.54
C VAL A 145 -10.53 6.56 20.35
N GLU A 146 -10.42 5.26 20.15
CA GLU A 146 -11.27 4.26 20.82
C GLU A 146 -10.80 4.02 22.25
N GLU A 147 -9.50 3.87 22.45
CA GLU A 147 -8.90 3.61 23.76
C GLU A 147 -7.61 4.42 23.92
N MET A 148 -7.47 5.15 25.03
CA MET A 148 -6.23 5.87 25.35
C MET A 148 -5.89 5.73 26.85
N PRO A 149 -5.24 4.61 27.25
CA PRO A 149 -4.84 4.39 28.63
C PRO A 149 -3.91 5.48 29.18
N GLU A 150 -3.79 5.57 30.50
CA GLU A 150 -2.95 6.58 31.14
C GLU A 150 -1.49 6.53 30.66
N GLY A 151 -0.97 7.69 30.26
CA GLY A 151 0.37 7.83 29.69
C GLY A 151 0.52 7.32 28.25
N ALA A 152 -0.54 6.78 27.63
CA ALA A 152 -0.62 6.58 26.20
C ALA A 152 -0.76 7.93 25.48
N ALA A 153 -0.41 7.95 24.21
CA ALA A 153 -0.54 9.14 23.38
C ALA A 153 -0.63 8.74 21.91
N THR A 154 -1.29 9.57 21.12
CA THR A 154 -1.36 9.37 19.68
C THR A 154 -0.82 10.60 18.95
N ARG A 155 -0.33 10.36 17.74
CA ARG A 155 0.02 11.38 16.76
C ARG A 155 -0.61 11.01 15.43
N LEU A 156 -1.59 11.79 15.01
CA LEU A 156 -2.41 11.50 13.85
C LEU A 156 -2.23 12.60 12.79
N GLY A 157 -2.29 12.25 11.51
CA GLY A 157 -2.16 13.24 10.45
C GLY A 157 -1.71 12.65 9.12
N TRP A 158 -0.79 13.35 8.46
CA TRP A 158 -0.35 13.03 7.10
C TRP A 158 1.13 12.67 7.08
N GLY A 159 1.43 11.51 6.52
CA GLY A 159 2.78 10.99 6.36
C GLY A 159 3.10 10.76 4.90
N ARG A 160 4.34 11.02 4.49
CA ARG A 160 4.86 10.68 3.17
C ARG A 160 5.53 9.31 3.23
N ARG A 161 5.81 8.75 2.06
CA ARG A 161 6.37 7.40 1.90
C ARG A 161 7.64 7.13 2.73
N TYR A 162 8.51 8.14 2.88
CA TYR A 162 9.78 8.03 3.63
C TYR A 162 9.66 8.33 5.13
N ALA A 163 8.46 8.60 5.65
CA ALA A 163 8.28 8.77 7.09
C ALA A 163 8.62 7.47 7.83
N ASN A 164 9.51 7.56 8.83
CA ASN A 164 10.05 6.39 9.51
C ASN A 164 8.97 5.67 10.33
N LEU A 165 8.58 4.46 9.91
CA LEU A 165 7.52 3.68 10.54
C LEU A 165 7.74 3.37 12.03
N GLN A 166 9.00 3.35 12.48
CA GLN A 166 9.40 3.09 13.87
C GLN A 166 9.47 4.35 14.75
N ALA A 167 9.18 5.52 14.19
CA ALA A 167 9.22 6.80 14.88
C ALA A 167 7.79 7.35 15.12
N PRO A 168 7.61 8.33 16.01
CA PRO A 168 6.36 9.09 16.05
C PRO A 168 6.17 9.89 14.76
N LEU A 169 4.92 10.01 14.28
CA LEU A 169 4.63 10.91 13.15
C LEU A 169 5.08 12.34 13.48
N GLY A 170 5.66 13.01 12.48
CA GLY A 170 6.28 14.33 12.64
C GLY A 170 7.66 14.33 13.28
N TYR A 171 8.32 13.16 13.40
CA TYR A 171 9.74 13.06 13.80
C TYR A 171 10.68 13.63 12.74
N ASP A 172 10.42 13.31 11.48
CA ASP A 172 11.24 13.68 10.31
C ASP A 172 10.56 14.76 9.45
N LYS A 173 11.16 15.06 8.29
CA LYS A 173 10.62 16.01 7.29
C LYS A 173 9.44 15.45 6.49
N PHE A 174 9.13 14.17 6.65
CA PHE A 174 8.15 13.45 5.84
C PHE A 174 6.80 13.29 6.56
N GLY A 175 6.68 13.74 7.81
CA GLY A 175 5.44 13.66 8.58
C GLY A 175 4.96 15.00 9.13
N TYR A 176 3.64 15.17 9.17
CA TYR A 176 2.93 16.28 9.80
C TYR A 176 1.85 15.69 10.70
N SER A 177 1.90 16.00 11.99
CA SER A 177 1.02 15.37 12.96
C SER A 177 0.41 16.33 13.96
N TRP A 178 -0.71 15.89 14.51
CA TRP A 178 -1.36 16.42 15.70
C TRP A 178 -1.20 15.44 16.84
N ARG A 179 -0.68 15.90 17.98
CA ARG A 179 -0.48 15.08 19.18
C ARG A 179 -1.65 15.25 20.15
N SER A 180 -2.16 14.13 20.67
CA SER A 180 -3.25 14.09 21.66
C SER A 180 -2.96 14.95 22.87
N ARG A 181 -1.78 14.75 23.46
CA ARG A 181 -1.32 15.51 24.63
C ARG A 181 -1.06 16.98 24.27
N LYS A 182 -1.86 17.87 24.89
CA LYS A 182 -1.78 19.34 24.77
C LYS A 182 -2.07 19.89 23.37
N GLY A 183 -2.62 19.08 22.45
CA GLY A 183 -3.07 19.56 21.13
C GLY A 183 -1.96 20.19 20.29
N THR A 184 -0.75 19.67 20.38
CA THR A 184 0.43 20.26 19.72
C THR A 184 0.63 19.69 18.33
N ARG A 185 0.92 20.55 17.35
CA ARG A 185 1.33 20.15 16.00
C ARG A 185 2.83 19.82 15.98
N PHE A 186 3.22 18.76 15.29
CA PHE A 186 4.60 18.26 15.20
C PHE A 186 5.03 18.04 13.75
N HIS A 187 6.20 18.57 13.42
CA HIS A 187 6.93 18.37 12.16
C HIS A 187 8.43 18.54 12.45
N GLU A 188 9.29 17.72 11.85
CA GLU A 188 10.75 17.74 12.10
C GLU A 188 11.13 17.66 13.60
N SER A 189 10.39 16.87 14.38
CA SER A 189 10.51 16.78 15.84
C SER A 189 10.24 18.08 16.61
N ARG A 190 9.76 19.14 15.94
CA ARG A 190 9.46 20.44 16.54
C ARG A 190 7.97 20.53 16.84
N GLY A 191 7.65 20.49 18.13
CA GLY A 191 6.28 20.68 18.62
C GLY A 191 5.94 22.16 18.79
N LYS A 192 4.81 22.60 18.26
CA LYS A 192 4.23 23.93 18.51
C LYS A 192 2.83 23.77 19.08
N HIS A 193 2.45 24.65 20.00
CA HIS A 193 1.05 24.73 20.42
C HIS A 193 0.16 25.05 19.21
N TYR A 194 -1.03 24.48 19.18
CA TYR A 194 -1.94 24.58 18.04
C TYR A 194 -3.40 24.59 18.51
N SER A 195 -3.78 23.67 19.39
CA SER A 195 -5.14 23.57 19.91
C SER A 195 -5.17 23.05 21.34
N ALA A 196 -6.37 22.90 21.91
CA ALA A 196 -6.58 22.04 23.06
C ALA A 196 -6.25 20.56 22.72
N GLY A 197 -5.95 19.77 23.75
CA GLY A 197 -5.73 18.34 23.59
C GLY A 197 -7.01 17.59 23.18
N TYR A 198 -6.80 16.37 22.69
CA TYR A 198 -7.86 15.41 22.42
C TYR A 198 -7.54 14.09 23.14
N GLY A 199 -8.56 13.26 23.34
CA GLY A 199 -8.44 12.01 24.09
C GLY A 199 -9.40 10.94 23.60
N GLU A 200 -9.61 9.94 24.44
CA GLU A 200 -10.57 8.86 24.21
C GLU A 200 -11.97 9.40 23.91
N GLY A 201 -12.65 8.79 22.93
CA GLY A 201 -13.98 9.18 22.46
C GLY A 201 -14.02 10.33 21.46
N ASP A 202 -12.94 11.12 21.32
CA ASP A 202 -12.86 12.17 20.32
C ASP A 202 -12.71 11.59 18.91
N THR A 203 -13.47 12.13 17.96
CA THR A 203 -13.33 11.88 16.52
C THR A 203 -12.67 13.08 15.87
N LEU A 204 -11.55 12.85 15.19
CA LEU A 204 -10.70 13.87 14.61
C LEU A 204 -10.77 13.81 13.09
N GLY A 205 -10.88 14.98 12.48
CA GLY A 205 -10.86 15.16 11.04
C GLY A 205 -9.52 15.70 10.55
N PHE A 206 -9.10 15.26 9.37
CA PHE A 206 -7.81 15.62 8.78
C PHE A 206 -8.03 16.03 7.33
N LEU A 207 -7.93 17.32 7.05
CA LEU A 207 -8.03 17.87 5.70
C LEU A 207 -6.65 18.27 5.20
N VAL A 208 -6.34 17.93 3.95
CA VAL A 208 -5.15 18.42 3.25
C VAL A 208 -5.56 19.09 1.94
N VAL A 209 -5.00 20.28 1.68
CA VAL A 209 -5.13 21.02 0.44
C VAL A 209 -3.79 20.98 -0.27
N LEU A 210 -3.76 20.41 -1.47
CA LEU A 210 -2.56 20.26 -2.31
C LEU A 210 -2.85 20.91 -3.67
N PRO A 211 -2.52 22.20 -3.86
CA PRO A 211 -2.74 22.87 -5.14
C PRO A 211 -1.88 22.25 -6.25
N ASP A 212 -2.36 22.37 -7.49
CA ASP A 212 -1.59 21.98 -8.66
C ASP A 212 -0.37 22.90 -8.83
N SER A 213 0.70 22.34 -9.39
CA SER A 213 1.96 23.02 -9.66
C SER A 213 2.53 22.51 -10.98
N ALA A 214 3.49 23.24 -11.56
CA ALA A 214 4.14 22.82 -12.80
C ALA A 214 4.84 21.45 -12.70
N SER A 215 5.19 20.99 -11.49
CA SER A 215 5.82 19.70 -11.22
C SER A 215 4.84 18.63 -10.74
N THR A 216 3.53 18.88 -10.75
CA THR A 216 2.51 17.90 -10.34
C THR A 216 2.53 16.71 -11.30
N LYS A 217 2.80 15.52 -10.75
CA LYS A 217 2.73 14.25 -11.49
C LYS A 217 1.32 13.69 -11.40
N TYR A 218 0.72 13.41 -12.56
CA TYR A 218 -0.62 12.82 -12.69
C TYR A 218 -0.59 11.30 -12.83
N THR A 219 0.58 10.73 -13.16
CA THR A 219 0.77 9.28 -13.28
C THR A 219 1.63 8.74 -12.13
N PRO A 220 1.23 7.62 -11.51
CA PRO A 220 2.06 6.93 -10.53
C PRO A 220 3.26 6.23 -11.18
N ASN A 221 4.22 5.79 -10.37
CA ASN A 221 5.29 4.90 -10.82
C ASN A 221 4.72 3.51 -11.10
N THR A 222 5.02 2.94 -12.27
CA THR A 222 4.57 1.61 -12.69
C THR A 222 5.43 0.49 -12.11
N TYR A 223 6.69 0.78 -11.77
CA TYR A 223 7.72 -0.18 -11.35
C TYR A 223 8.01 -1.30 -12.36
N LYS A 224 7.50 -1.20 -13.59
CA LYS A 224 7.69 -2.22 -14.65
C LYS A 224 9.15 -2.37 -15.09
N ASP A 225 9.99 -1.39 -14.78
CA ASP A 225 11.44 -1.37 -14.96
C ASP A 225 12.21 -2.02 -13.80
N ARG A 226 11.52 -2.43 -12.73
CA ARG A 226 12.12 -2.97 -11.51
C ARG A 226 12.16 -4.50 -11.49
N PRO A 227 13.16 -5.08 -10.81
CA PRO A 227 13.23 -6.53 -10.65
C PRO A 227 12.05 -7.04 -9.81
N LEU A 228 11.55 -8.21 -10.19
CA LEU A 228 10.57 -8.98 -9.43
C LEU A 228 11.28 -10.03 -8.59
N VAL A 229 10.90 -10.10 -7.31
CA VAL A 229 11.36 -11.12 -6.37
C VAL A 229 10.17 -11.96 -5.90
N LYS A 230 10.37 -13.28 -5.81
CA LYS A 230 9.37 -14.19 -5.28
C LYS A 230 9.55 -14.34 -3.78
N PHE A 231 8.50 -14.02 -3.02
CA PHE A 231 8.42 -14.31 -1.60
C PHE A 231 7.22 -15.20 -1.33
N LYS A 232 7.50 -16.43 -0.88
CA LYS A 232 6.53 -17.52 -0.81
C LYS A 232 5.84 -17.72 -2.17
N SER A 233 4.53 -17.49 -2.21
CA SER A 233 3.72 -17.68 -3.42
C SER A 233 3.54 -16.37 -4.21
N HIS A 234 3.90 -15.21 -3.66
CA HIS A 234 3.61 -13.91 -4.29
C HIS A 234 4.87 -13.26 -4.87
N LEU A 235 4.69 -12.41 -5.87
CA LEU A 235 5.74 -11.62 -6.50
C LEU A 235 5.70 -10.19 -5.98
N TYR A 236 6.88 -9.59 -5.82
CA TYR A 236 7.02 -8.22 -5.36
C TYR A 236 8.04 -7.51 -6.24
N TYR A 237 7.77 -6.26 -6.61
CA TYR A 237 8.83 -5.39 -7.10
C TYR A 237 9.75 -5.03 -5.95
N GLU A 238 11.05 -5.06 -6.21
CA GLU A 238 12.06 -4.51 -5.31
C GLU A 238 12.48 -3.13 -5.82
N ASP A 239 12.21 -2.09 -5.01
CA ASP A 239 12.58 -0.71 -5.30
C ASP A 239 13.52 -0.17 -4.23
N LYS A 240 14.52 0.62 -4.64
CA LYS A 240 15.53 1.15 -3.72
C LYS A 240 15.11 2.50 -3.17
N ASP A 241 15.18 2.65 -1.86
CA ASP A 241 14.89 3.88 -1.16
C ASP A 241 16.03 4.90 -1.27
N ASN A 242 15.83 5.88 -2.14
CA ASN A 242 16.72 7.04 -2.25
C ASN A 242 16.28 8.14 -1.28
N ILE A 243 16.45 7.92 0.03
CA ILE A 243 16.09 8.89 1.07
C ILE A 243 16.87 10.20 0.90
N GLN A 244 18.17 10.13 0.64
CA GLN A 244 19.01 11.33 0.49
C GLN A 244 18.60 12.18 -0.72
N GLU A 245 18.31 11.54 -1.85
CA GLU A 245 17.79 12.22 -3.03
C GLU A 245 16.43 12.87 -2.74
N SER A 246 15.56 12.15 -2.03
CA SER A 246 14.24 12.65 -1.63
C SER A 246 14.34 13.86 -0.71
N LEU A 247 15.32 13.87 0.20
CA LEU A 247 15.63 15.02 1.07
C LEU A 247 16.14 16.22 0.28
N ASN A 248 17.04 15.99 -0.68
CA ASN A 248 17.61 17.03 -1.54
C ASN A 248 16.55 17.67 -2.46
N ASN A 249 15.53 16.89 -2.84
CA ASN A 249 14.45 17.31 -3.73
C ASN A 249 13.22 17.87 -2.98
N LEU A 250 13.29 18.07 -1.65
CA LEU A 250 12.19 18.68 -0.89
C LEU A 250 12.01 20.14 -1.30
N LYS A 251 10.84 20.44 -1.87
CA LYS A 251 10.40 21.79 -2.22
C LYS A 251 9.08 22.08 -1.53
N LEU A 252 8.93 23.28 -0.96
CA LEU A 252 7.63 23.71 -0.43
C LEU A 252 6.62 23.82 -1.57
N LEU A 253 5.36 23.56 -1.28
CA LEU A 253 4.23 23.72 -2.19
C LEU A 253 3.41 24.93 -1.73
N PRO A 254 3.65 26.14 -2.29
CA PRO A 254 2.94 27.34 -1.88
C PRO A 254 1.43 27.19 -1.99
N GLY A 255 0.71 27.67 -0.97
CA GLY A 255 -0.77 27.60 -0.92
C GLY A 255 -1.32 26.24 -0.48
N SER A 256 -0.46 25.24 -0.26
CA SER A 256 -0.87 24.00 0.38
C SER A 256 -1.15 24.20 1.87
N GLN A 257 -2.08 23.44 2.43
CA GLN A 257 -2.48 23.57 3.83
C GLN A 257 -2.89 22.21 4.43
N ILE A 258 -2.70 22.06 5.73
CA ILE A 258 -3.27 20.98 6.53
C ILE A 258 -4.14 21.60 7.61
N LEU A 259 -5.40 21.18 7.68
CA LEU A 259 -6.36 21.57 8.71
C LEU A 259 -6.78 20.35 9.53
N TYR A 260 -6.99 20.56 10.82
CA TYR A 260 -7.49 19.53 11.72
C TYR A 260 -8.82 19.93 12.34
N PHE A 261 -9.69 18.94 12.54
CA PHE A 261 -11.03 19.11 13.10
C PHE A 261 -11.16 18.24 14.35
N LYS A 262 -11.82 18.76 15.38
CA LYS A 262 -12.19 18.01 16.58
C LYS A 262 -13.70 17.92 16.64
N ASN A 263 -14.26 16.72 16.52
CA ASN A 263 -15.71 16.48 16.52
C ASN A 263 -16.46 17.43 15.56
N GLY A 264 -15.92 17.60 14.35
CA GLY A 264 -16.45 18.50 13.31
C GLY A 264 -16.02 19.97 13.41
N VAL A 265 -15.44 20.40 14.53
CA VAL A 265 -15.02 21.80 14.74
C VAL A 265 -13.59 22.00 14.26
N CYS A 266 -13.41 22.88 13.26
CA CYS A 266 -12.11 23.26 12.74
C CYS A 266 -11.22 23.88 13.83
N GLN A 267 -9.97 23.42 13.94
CA GLN A 267 -8.98 23.90 14.90
C GLN A 267 -8.01 24.93 14.27
N GLY A 268 -8.29 25.37 13.03
CA GLY A 268 -7.46 26.29 12.26
C GLY A 268 -6.47 25.59 11.32
N ALA A 269 -5.56 26.36 10.73
CA ALA A 269 -4.51 25.84 9.87
C ALA A 269 -3.35 25.28 10.72
N ALA A 270 -3.18 23.96 10.70
CA ALA A 270 -2.10 23.29 11.40
C ALA A 270 -0.76 23.46 10.68
N PHE A 271 -0.75 23.42 9.35
CA PHE A 271 0.45 23.68 8.56
C PHE A 271 0.07 24.40 7.28
N THR A 272 0.97 25.27 6.82
CA THR A 272 0.88 25.96 5.54
C THR A 272 2.16 25.71 4.77
N ASP A 273 2.07 25.75 3.45
CA ASP A 273 3.19 25.58 2.53
C ASP A 273 3.99 24.29 2.81
N VAL A 274 3.28 23.16 2.94
CA VAL A 274 3.90 21.85 3.17
C VAL A 274 4.77 21.42 1.99
N TYR A 275 5.68 20.47 2.18
CA TYR A 275 6.52 19.99 1.08
C TYR A 275 5.69 19.31 -0.03
N GLN A 276 6.03 19.56 -1.29
CA GLN A 276 5.45 18.84 -2.42
C GLN A 276 5.68 17.33 -2.30
N GLY A 277 4.65 16.54 -2.60
CA GLY A 277 4.74 15.09 -2.65
C GLY A 277 3.39 14.39 -2.46
N CYS A 278 3.45 13.07 -2.36
CA CYS A 278 2.29 12.24 -2.05
C CYS A 278 2.17 12.03 -0.53
N TYR A 279 0.99 12.30 0.00
CA TYR A 279 0.64 12.23 1.42
C TYR A 279 -0.39 11.13 1.68
N TYR A 280 -0.15 10.34 2.71
CA TYR A 280 -0.98 9.23 3.13
C TYR A 280 -1.59 9.54 4.49
N PRO A 281 -2.88 9.25 4.72
CA PRO A 281 -3.43 9.15 6.07
C PRO A 281 -2.53 8.27 6.94
N THR A 282 -2.11 8.79 8.09
CA THR A 282 -1.12 8.12 8.93
C THR A 282 -1.51 8.18 10.41
N VAL A 283 -1.46 7.02 11.05
CA VAL A 283 -1.77 6.83 12.46
C VAL A 283 -0.48 6.43 13.17
N SER A 284 -0.07 7.20 14.17
CA SER A 284 1.06 6.87 15.04
C SER A 284 0.63 6.77 16.49
N LEU A 285 0.99 5.65 17.13
CA LEU A 285 0.49 5.25 18.43
C LEU A 285 1.64 5.01 19.40
N HIS A 286 1.44 5.39 20.66
CA HIS A 286 2.34 5.11 21.77
C HIS A 286 1.56 4.42 22.88
N ARG A 287 2.15 3.36 23.42
CA ARG A 287 1.49 2.41 24.32
C ARG A 287 0.29 1.72 23.66
N ASN A 288 -0.51 1.01 24.46
CA ASN A 288 -1.71 0.28 24.06
C ASN A 288 -2.91 1.18 23.68
N SER A 289 -2.70 2.30 22.99
CA SER A 289 -3.80 3.10 22.45
C SER A 289 -4.40 2.43 21.22
N THR A 290 -5.72 2.52 21.05
CA THR A 290 -6.45 2.01 19.89
C THR A 290 -7.10 3.17 19.15
N VAL A 291 -6.94 3.21 17.83
CA VAL A 291 -7.54 4.22 16.94
C VAL A 291 -8.22 3.52 15.78
N SER A 292 -9.49 3.86 15.54
CA SER A 292 -10.22 3.50 14.33
C SER A 292 -10.12 4.60 13.29
N VAL A 293 -10.24 4.25 12.01
CA VAL A 293 -10.16 5.19 10.88
C VAL A 293 -11.40 5.10 10.01
N ASN A 294 -11.80 6.23 9.46
CA ASN A 294 -12.90 6.35 8.52
C ASN A 294 -12.45 7.20 7.32
N PHE A 295 -12.34 6.56 6.15
CA PHE A 295 -11.91 7.22 4.92
C PHE A 295 -13.06 7.88 4.14
N GLY A 296 -14.29 7.78 4.65
CA GLY A 296 -15.50 8.28 3.99
C GLY A 296 -16.19 7.23 3.11
N PRO A 297 -17.24 7.63 2.36
CA PRO A 297 -17.79 9.00 2.28
C PRO A 297 -18.64 9.40 3.50
N ASN A 298 -19.07 8.43 4.31
CA ASN A 298 -19.96 8.64 5.44
C ASN A 298 -19.16 8.97 6.71
N PHE A 299 -18.89 10.26 6.92
CA PHE A 299 -18.18 10.75 8.11
C PHE A 299 -19.10 10.89 9.32
N LYS A 300 -18.54 10.71 10.52
CA LYS A 300 -19.25 10.94 11.78
C LYS A 300 -19.41 12.43 12.04
N PHE A 301 -18.39 13.23 11.72
CA PHE A 301 -18.41 14.68 11.81
C PHE A 301 -17.80 15.31 10.54
N PRO A 302 -18.55 15.33 9.42
CA PRO A 302 -18.05 15.91 8.18
C PRO A 302 -17.67 17.39 8.36
N PRO A 303 -16.63 17.89 7.67
CA PRO A 303 -16.33 19.31 7.60
C PRO A 303 -17.57 20.11 7.18
N PRO A 304 -17.70 21.37 7.62
CA PRO A 304 -18.82 22.21 7.20
C PRO A 304 -18.83 22.41 5.66
N ALA A 305 -20.00 22.76 5.11
CA ALA A 305 -20.26 22.75 3.67
C ALA A 305 -19.44 23.77 2.84
N ASP A 306 -18.73 24.69 3.50
CA ASP A 306 -17.83 25.66 2.88
C ASP A 306 -16.49 25.03 2.44
N TYR A 307 -16.12 23.88 2.97
CA TYR A 307 -14.93 23.15 2.53
C TYR A 307 -15.25 22.30 1.30
N ASN A 308 -14.64 22.64 0.16
CA ASN A 308 -14.65 21.77 -1.02
C ASN A 308 -13.59 20.68 -0.87
N TYR A 309 -14.01 19.46 -0.51
CA TYR A 309 -13.12 18.32 -0.27
C TYR A 309 -13.68 17.03 -0.87
N ARG A 310 -12.78 16.06 -1.06
CA ARG A 310 -13.13 14.69 -1.44
C ARG A 310 -12.79 13.72 -0.30
N PRO A 311 -13.63 12.72 -0.01
CA PRO A 311 -13.30 11.67 0.94
C PRO A 311 -12.13 10.83 0.42
N MET A 312 -11.24 10.39 1.31
CA MET A 312 -10.15 9.50 0.94
C MET A 312 -10.63 8.22 0.24
N SER A 313 -11.84 7.72 0.54
CA SER A 313 -12.42 6.53 -0.10
C SER A 313 -12.49 6.64 -1.63
N GLU A 314 -12.73 7.83 -2.18
CA GLU A 314 -12.75 8.06 -3.64
C GLU A 314 -11.37 7.88 -4.28
N LYS A 315 -10.29 7.98 -3.51
CA LYS A 315 -8.94 7.84 -4.06
C LYS A 315 -8.67 6.43 -4.56
N ALA A 316 -9.39 5.41 -4.08
CA ALA A 316 -9.23 4.03 -4.54
C ALA A 316 -9.58 3.89 -6.04
N GLU A 317 -10.74 4.41 -6.45
CA GLU A 317 -11.16 4.38 -7.85
C GLU A 317 -10.24 5.23 -8.72
N GLU A 318 -9.92 6.45 -8.28
CA GLU A 318 -8.99 7.32 -9.01
C GLU A 318 -7.60 6.69 -9.17
N ALA A 319 -7.09 5.99 -8.15
CA ALA A 319 -5.78 5.33 -8.22
C ALA A 319 -5.78 4.15 -9.21
N ILE A 320 -6.88 3.40 -9.33
CA ILE A 320 -7.02 2.33 -10.33
C ILE A 320 -6.94 2.94 -11.74
N CYS A 321 -7.66 4.05 -11.98
CA CYS A 321 -7.62 4.75 -13.27
C CYS A 321 -6.22 5.30 -13.56
N GLU A 322 -5.61 6.01 -12.62
CA GLU A 322 -4.27 6.58 -12.76
C GLU A 322 -3.21 5.51 -13.03
N GLN A 323 -3.25 4.39 -12.30
CA GLN A 323 -2.34 3.28 -12.50
C GLN A 323 -2.53 2.64 -13.88
N THR A 324 -3.78 2.36 -14.26
CA THR A 324 -4.07 1.76 -15.57
C THR A 324 -3.54 2.65 -16.70
N MET A 325 -3.74 3.97 -16.59
CA MET A 325 -3.19 4.92 -17.55
C MET A 325 -1.65 4.92 -17.55
N ALA A 326 -1.01 4.91 -16.38
CA ALA A 326 0.45 4.86 -16.28
C ALA A 326 1.04 3.58 -16.87
N ASP A 327 0.41 2.43 -16.62
CA ASP A 327 0.82 1.14 -17.16
C ASP A 327 0.71 1.11 -18.69
N LEU A 328 -0.42 1.56 -19.24
CA LEU A 328 -0.63 1.64 -20.69
C LEU A 328 0.36 2.59 -21.37
N LEU A 329 0.64 3.75 -20.75
CA LEU A 329 1.64 4.69 -21.24
C LEU A 329 3.03 4.03 -21.27
N PHE A 330 3.43 3.35 -20.20
CA PHE A 330 4.71 2.65 -20.15
C PHE A 330 4.83 1.59 -21.26
N LEU A 331 3.79 0.77 -21.46
CA LEU A 331 3.78 -0.26 -22.48
C LEU A 331 3.88 0.35 -23.90
N SER A 332 3.16 1.45 -24.13
CA SER A 332 3.16 2.16 -25.42
C SER A 332 4.51 2.82 -25.72
N GLU A 333 5.12 3.50 -24.73
CA GLU A 333 6.43 4.15 -24.88
C GLU A 333 7.58 3.15 -25.15
N ASN A 334 7.39 1.89 -24.76
CA ASN A 334 8.36 0.81 -24.93
C ASN A 334 7.93 -0.21 -25.99
N GLU A 335 6.95 0.12 -26.83
CA GLU A 335 6.52 -0.74 -27.92
C GLU A 335 7.71 -1.13 -28.81
N GLY A 336 7.78 -2.41 -29.18
CA GLY A 336 8.88 -2.99 -29.95
C GLY A 336 10.18 -3.26 -29.17
N LYS A 337 10.36 -2.68 -27.97
CA LYS A 337 11.51 -2.93 -27.07
C LYS A 337 11.23 -4.00 -26.01
N LEU A 338 9.97 -4.17 -25.62
CA LEU A 338 9.56 -5.18 -24.63
C LEU A 338 9.50 -6.55 -25.30
N ARG A 339 10.59 -7.31 -25.33
CA ARG A 339 10.57 -8.67 -25.90
C ARG A 339 11.25 -9.67 -24.99
N LEU A 340 10.69 -10.89 -24.98
CA LEU A 340 11.18 -12.00 -24.17
C LEU A 340 12.57 -12.49 -24.62
N ASP A 341 12.85 -12.52 -25.92
CA ASP A 341 14.13 -12.93 -26.50
C ASP A 341 15.28 -11.96 -26.18
N THR A 342 14.97 -10.66 -26.05
CA THR A 342 15.93 -9.62 -25.67
C THR A 342 16.03 -9.37 -24.16
N PHE A 343 15.19 -10.02 -23.35
CA PHE A 343 15.28 -9.92 -21.90
C PHE A 343 16.48 -10.74 -21.41
N ASN A 344 17.62 -10.07 -21.30
CA ASN A 344 18.89 -10.71 -20.98
C ASN A 344 18.85 -11.44 -19.63
N LEU A 345 19.38 -12.67 -19.68
CA LEU A 345 19.81 -13.56 -18.60
C LEU A 345 20.64 -12.85 -17.50
#